data_AF-A0AAV5LA62-F1
#
_entry.id   AF-A0AAV5LA62-F1
#
_cell.length_a   1.000
_cell.length_b   1.000
_cell.length_c   1.000
_cell.angle_alpha   90.00
_cell.angle_beta   90.00
_cell.angle_gamma   90.00
#
_symmetry.space_group_name_H-M   'P 1'
#
loop_
_entity.id
_entity.type
_entity.pdbx_description
1 polymer ?
#
loop_
_entity_poly.entity_id
_entity_poly.type
_entity_poly.pdbx_seq_one_letter_code
_entity_poly.pdbx_strand_id
1 'polypeptide(L)'
;MVVEGDKGKGIETSNSLVNSAEDEDKTSSPSLPAVKFTSLNAASKYDFVKVKVWLGDNADHYYVLSRFLLSRMSTVTKIPNHIAIKIALELKKLLVDNSLLDVSQTDLEANLFKLMERWDYGQEYINRYKMMTR
;
A
#
# COMPACT_ATOMS: atom_id res chain seq x y z
N MET A 1 10.57 53.08 -50.14
CA MET A 1 9.89 53.62 -48.94
C MET A 1 9.89 52.49 -47.92
N VAL A 2 10.73 52.49 -46.88
CA VAL A 2 10.63 53.30 -45.63
C VAL A 2 9.29 52.96 -44.94
N VAL A 3 9.15 52.44 -43.70
CA VAL A 3 10.05 52.23 -42.54
C VAL A 3 9.30 51.38 -41.48
N GLU A 4 10.08 50.75 -40.57
CA GLU A 4 9.89 50.29 -39.16
C GLU A 4 8.48 50.20 -38.51
N GLY A 5 8.21 49.38 -37.48
CA GLY A 5 9.03 48.50 -36.64
C GLY A 5 8.35 48.26 -35.27
N ASP A 6 8.90 47.31 -34.50
CA ASP A 6 8.95 47.21 -33.01
C ASP A 6 7.62 47.21 -32.18
N LYS A 7 7.44 46.59 -30.99
CA LYS A 7 8.28 45.95 -29.97
C LYS A 7 7.38 45.33 -28.87
N GLY A 8 7.95 44.42 -28.06
CA GLY A 8 7.68 44.27 -26.60
C GLY A 8 6.51 43.34 -26.22
N LYS A 9 6.64 42.20 -25.53
CA LYS A 9 7.37 41.81 -24.30
C LYS A 9 6.75 42.39 -23.01
N GLY A 10 6.30 41.52 -22.10
CA GLY A 10 5.95 41.88 -20.71
C GLY A 10 5.28 40.74 -19.93
N ILE A 11 6.05 40.11 -19.05
CA ILE A 11 5.64 39.18 -17.98
C ILE A 11 5.24 40.03 -16.75
N GLU A 12 4.80 39.38 -15.67
CA GLU A 12 4.75 39.88 -14.27
C GLU A 12 3.40 40.54 -13.89
N THR A 13 2.80 40.37 -12.70
CA THR A 13 3.24 39.78 -11.44
C THR A 13 2.04 39.66 -10.49
N SER A 14 2.09 38.62 -9.65
CA SER A 14 1.69 38.51 -8.24
C SER A 14 0.64 39.43 -7.60
N ASN A 15 -0.12 38.85 -6.66
CA ASN A 15 -0.43 39.34 -5.30
C ASN A 15 -1.81 38.79 -4.87
N SER A 16 -2.16 38.58 -3.61
CA SER A 16 -1.46 38.58 -2.32
C SER A 16 -2.45 38.01 -1.31
N LEU A 17 -1.87 37.42 -0.27
CA LEU A 17 -2.38 37.09 1.04
C LEU A 17 -3.48 37.99 1.63
N VAL A 18 -4.40 37.32 2.34
CA VAL A 18 -4.92 37.57 3.69
C VAL A 18 -5.57 38.93 3.98
N ASN A 19 -6.80 38.90 4.49
CA ASN A 19 -7.20 39.78 5.60
C ASN A 19 -8.31 39.18 6.47
N SER A 20 -8.20 39.52 7.75
CA SER A 20 -8.91 39.03 8.93
C SER A 20 -10.21 39.79 9.21
N ALA A 21 -11.05 39.13 10.03
CA ALA A 21 -11.98 39.66 11.02
C ALA A 21 -13.12 40.58 10.54
N GLU A 22 -14.36 40.18 10.84
CA GLU A 22 -15.20 40.92 11.80
C GLU A 22 -16.43 40.06 12.18
N ASP A 23 -16.70 40.10 13.48
CA ASP A 23 -17.79 39.52 14.26
C ASP A 23 -19.09 40.30 13.98
N GLU A 24 -20.25 39.63 13.90
CA GLU A 24 -21.54 40.13 14.40
C GLU A 24 -22.59 38.99 14.40
N ASP A 25 -23.09 38.70 15.60
CA ASP A 25 -24.15 37.77 15.96
C ASP A 25 -25.51 38.19 15.38
N LYS A 26 -26.17 37.30 14.61
CA LYS A 26 -27.64 37.11 14.65
C LYS A 26 -28.03 35.68 14.28
N THR A 27 -28.79 35.09 15.18
CA THR A 27 -29.29 33.72 15.23
C THR A 27 -30.28 33.41 14.10
N SER A 28 -29.97 32.41 13.26
CA SER A 28 -30.93 31.43 12.69
C SER A 28 -30.20 30.44 11.76
N SER A 29 -29.65 29.39 12.39
CA SER A 29 -29.26 28.09 11.81
C SER A 29 -28.85 28.07 10.32
N PRO A 30 -27.56 28.24 9.98
CA PRO A 30 -27.06 27.74 8.71
C PRO A 30 -27.01 26.21 8.81
N SER A 31 -27.80 25.53 7.98
CA SER A 31 -27.62 24.11 7.72
C SER A 31 -26.14 23.89 7.41
N LEU A 32 -25.42 23.27 8.36
CA LEU A 32 -24.02 22.95 8.17
C LEU A 32 -23.92 22.20 6.83
N PRO A 33 -23.04 22.61 5.90
CA PRO A 33 -22.78 21.77 4.75
C PRO A 33 -22.33 20.44 5.34
N ALA A 34 -23.13 19.40 5.11
CA ALA A 34 -22.78 18.04 5.50
C ALA A 34 -21.35 17.86 5.01
N VAL A 35 -20.41 17.84 5.96
CA VAL A 35 -19.02 17.50 5.69
C VAL A 35 -19.15 16.14 5.05
N LYS A 36 -19.03 16.12 3.72
CA LYS A 36 -18.88 14.88 2.96
C LYS A 36 -17.55 14.37 3.49
N PHE A 37 -17.61 13.55 4.53
CA PHE A 37 -16.58 12.58 4.80
C PHE A 37 -16.50 11.79 3.50
N THR A 38 -15.61 12.22 2.60
CA THR A 38 -15.10 11.34 1.58
C THR A 38 -14.58 10.18 2.40
N SER A 39 -15.25 9.04 2.29
CA SER A 39 -14.85 7.83 2.99
C SER A 39 -13.35 7.68 2.79
N LEU A 40 -12.60 7.68 3.89
CA LEU A 40 -11.16 7.43 3.93
C LEU A 40 -10.92 6.00 3.44
N ASN A 41 -11.12 5.75 2.15
CA ASN A 41 -10.93 4.46 1.52
C ASN A 41 -9.47 4.35 1.10
N ALA A 42 -8.58 4.40 2.08
CA ALA A 42 -7.23 3.86 1.96
C ALA A 42 -7.20 2.36 2.28
N ALA A 43 -8.32 1.78 2.72
CA ALA A 43 -8.45 0.34 2.93
C ALA A 43 -8.64 -0.36 1.59
N SER A 44 -7.68 -1.21 1.22
CA SER A 44 -7.77 -2.00 0.00
C SER A 44 -8.76 -3.15 0.22
N LYS A 45 -9.47 -3.59 -0.83
CA LYS A 45 -10.34 -4.79 -0.79
C LYS A 45 -9.65 -5.98 -0.11
N TYR A 46 -8.34 -6.11 -0.33
CA TYR A 46 -7.48 -7.16 0.21
C TYR A 46 -7.33 -7.18 1.74
N ASP A 47 -7.61 -6.06 2.41
CA ASP A 47 -7.52 -5.93 3.87
C ASP A 47 -8.73 -6.49 4.60
N PHE A 48 -9.89 -6.49 3.94
CA PHE A 48 -11.12 -7.06 4.48
C PHE A 48 -11.16 -8.59 4.32
N VAL A 49 -10.31 -9.15 3.46
CA VAL A 49 -10.26 -10.58 3.19
C VAL A 49 -9.24 -11.27 4.08
N LYS A 50 -9.74 -12.14 4.97
CA LYS A 50 -8.91 -12.99 5.82
C LYS A 50 -8.46 -14.22 5.02
N VAL A 51 -7.16 -14.41 4.95
CA VAL A 51 -6.56 -15.65 4.42
C VAL A 51 -6.02 -16.39 5.62
N LYS A 52 -6.44 -17.62 5.86
CA LYS A 52 -5.99 -18.49 6.93
C LYS A 52 -4.87 -19.37 6.42
N VAL A 53 -3.79 -19.43 7.18
CA VAL A 53 -2.65 -20.29 6.91
C VAL A 53 -2.61 -21.33 8.01
N TRP A 54 -2.72 -22.60 7.63
CA TRP A 54 -2.74 -23.75 8.53
C TRP A 54 -1.32 -24.22 8.85
N LEU A 55 -1.08 -24.54 10.12
CA LEU A 55 0.22 -24.93 10.70
C LEU A 55 0.12 -26.29 11.37
N GLY A 56 1.26 -26.98 11.37
CA GLY A 56 1.42 -28.30 11.96
C GLY A 56 0.89 -29.41 11.06
N ASP A 57 1.40 -30.62 11.27
CA ASP A 57 1.11 -31.79 10.42
C ASP A 57 -0.38 -32.19 10.45
N ASN A 58 -1.09 -31.84 11.53
CA ASN A 58 -2.52 -32.10 11.71
C ASN A 58 -3.43 -30.91 11.32
N ALA A 59 -2.87 -29.76 10.90
CA ALA A 59 -3.61 -28.53 10.65
C ALA A 59 -4.48 -28.07 11.85
N ASP A 60 -3.99 -28.27 13.08
CA ASP A 60 -4.76 -27.95 14.30
C ASP A 60 -4.84 -26.44 14.58
N HIS A 61 -3.89 -25.66 14.04
CA HIS A 61 -3.76 -24.23 14.30
C HIS A 61 -3.66 -23.45 13.00
N TYR A 62 -4.22 -22.23 12.99
CA TYR A 62 -4.06 -21.31 11.88
C TYR A 62 -3.73 -19.90 12.35
N TYR A 63 -3.00 -19.15 11.54
CA TYR A 63 -2.92 -17.70 11.65
C TYR A 63 -3.60 -17.03 10.46
N VAL A 64 -4.03 -15.78 10.64
CA VAL A 64 -4.53 -14.96 9.52
C VAL A 64 -3.36 -14.25 8.87
N LEU A 65 -3.15 -14.48 7.58
CA LEU A 65 -2.10 -13.86 6.79
C LEU A 65 -2.22 -12.33 6.84
N SER A 66 -1.16 -11.70 7.35
CA SER A 66 -1.05 -10.25 7.47
C SER A 66 0.18 -9.74 6.73
N ARG A 67 0.05 -8.53 6.17
CA ARG A 67 1.13 -7.80 5.51
C ARG A 67 2.36 -7.62 6.43
N PHE A 68 2.14 -7.45 7.73
CA PHE A 68 3.21 -7.28 8.73
C PHE A 68 4.00 -8.57 8.97
N LEU A 69 3.33 -9.72 9.10
CA LEU A 69 3.99 -11.00 9.35
C LEU A 69 4.87 -11.40 8.15
N LEU A 70 4.32 -11.27 6.94
CA LEU A 70 5.03 -11.53 5.69
C LEU A 70 6.26 -10.63 5.51
N SER A 71 6.09 -9.32 5.71
CA SER A 71 7.22 -8.38 5.60
C SER A 71 8.34 -8.72 6.57
N ARG A 72 8.02 -9.10 7.81
CA ARG A 72 9.01 -9.53 8.81
C ARG A 72 9.73 -10.80 8.37
N MET A 73 9.00 -11.81 7.89
CA MET A 73 9.59 -13.04 7.37
C MET A 73 10.50 -12.80 6.16
N SER A 74 10.13 -11.90 5.24
CA SER A 74 10.99 -11.54 4.11
C SER A 74 12.23 -10.76 4.55
N THR A 75 12.15 -9.85 5.53
CA THR A 75 13.35 -9.14 6.03
C THR A 75 14.37 -10.06 6.72
N VAL A 76 13.91 -11.17 7.29
CA VAL A 76 14.78 -12.20 7.90
C VAL A 76 15.70 -12.85 6.85
N THR A 77 15.31 -12.84 5.57
CA THR A 77 16.14 -13.34 4.47
C THR A 77 17.13 -12.30 3.91
N LYS A 78 17.27 -11.14 4.58
CA LYS A 78 18.05 -9.97 4.12
C LYS A 78 17.49 -9.26 2.89
N ILE A 79 16.20 -9.43 2.58
CA ILE A 79 15.53 -8.62 1.56
C ILE A 79 15.33 -7.20 2.10
N PRO A 80 15.66 -6.15 1.33
CA PRO A 80 15.38 -4.76 1.72
C PRO A 80 13.91 -4.54 2.07
N ASN A 81 13.65 -3.77 3.14
CA ASN A 81 12.30 -3.62 3.70
C ASN A 81 11.25 -3.13 2.67
N HIS A 82 11.61 -2.14 1.85
CA HIS A 82 10.73 -1.61 0.82
C HIS A 82 10.33 -2.65 -0.24
N ILE A 83 11.19 -3.64 -0.51
CA ILE A 83 10.89 -4.73 -1.43
C ILE A 83 10.10 -5.83 -0.74
N ALA A 84 10.45 -6.17 0.51
CA ALA A 84 9.69 -7.11 1.33
C ALA A 84 8.21 -6.70 1.46
N ILE A 85 7.93 -5.41 1.63
CA ILE A 85 6.56 -4.88 1.66
C ILE A 85 5.85 -5.09 0.31
N LYS A 86 6.52 -4.84 -0.83
CA LYS A 86 5.96 -5.05 -2.17
C LYS A 86 5.63 -6.53 -2.44
N ILE A 87 6.56 -7.43 -2.10
CA ILE A 87 6.36 -8.88 -2.23
C ILE A 87 5.18 -9.33 -1.34
N ALA A 88 5.11 -8.85 -0.09
CA ALA A 88 4.00 -9.17 0.80
C ALA A 88 2.63 -8.70 0.27
N LEU A 89 2.59 -7.51 -0.33
CA LEU A 89 1.39 -6.97 -0.97
C LEU A 89 0.97 -7.81 -2.19
N GLU A 90 1.92 -8.15 -3.06
CA GLU A 90 1.66 -8.95 -4.25
C GLU A 90 1.19 -10.36 -3.88
N LEU A 91 1.82 -11.01 -2.90
CA LEU A 91 1.39 -12.33 -2.42
C LEU A 91 -0.02 -12.29 -1.84
N LYS A 92 -0.32 -11.31 -0.99
CA LYS A 92 -1.66 -11.16 -0.41
C LYS A 92 -2.71 -10.97 -1.51
N LYS A 93 -2.41 -10.13 -2.50
CA LYS A 93 -3.28 -9.92 -3.66
C LYS A 93 -3.48 -11.20 -4.46
N LEU A 94 -2.41 -11.92 -4.77
CA LEU A 94 -2.44 -13.17 -5.52
C LEU A 94 -3.32 -14.24 -4.84
N LEU A 95 -3.21 -14.40 -3.53
CA LEU A 95 -4.02 -15.37 -2.80
C LEU A 95 -5.51 -15.00 -2.81
N VAL A 96 -5.82 -13.72 -2.61
CA VAL A 96 -7.22 -13.25 -2.62
C VAL A 96 -7.82 -13.28 -4.01
N ASP A 97 -7.08 -12.88 -5.05
CA ASP A 97 -7.55 -12.87 -6.44
C ASP A 97 -7.84 -14.30 -6.93
N ASN A 98 -7.05 -15.29 -6.50
CA ASN A 98 -7.28 -16.72 -6.80
C ASN A 98 -8.24 -17.41 -5.80
N SER A 99 -8.84 -16.67 -4.86
CA SER A 99 -9.73 -17.21 -3.82
C SER A 99 -9.10 -18.29 -2.92
N LEU A 100 -7.78 -18.26 -2.75
CA LEU A 100 -7.02 -19.13 -1.85
C LEU A 100 -7.09 -18.56 -0.42
N LEU A 101 -8.22 -18.79 0.24
CA LEU A 101 -8.49 -18.27 1.59
C LEU A 101 -8.09 -19.21 2.71
N ASP A 102 -7.94 -20.50 2.43
CA ASP A 102 -7.48 -21.53 3.35
C ASP A 102 -6.31 -22.24 2.70
N VAL A 103 -5.09 -21.97 3.18
CA VAL A 103 -3.84 -22.44 2.56
C VAL A 103 -2.95 -23.11 3.59
N SER A 104 -2.22 -24.15 3.18
CA SER A 104 -1.17 -24.73 4.03
C SER A 104 0.05 -23.80 4.07
N GLN A 105 0.90 -23.98 5.09
CA GLN A 105 2.17 -23.26 5.15
C GLN A 105 3.07 -23.56 3.94
N THR A 106 3.13 -24.81 3.47
CA THR A 106 3.91 -25.20 2.29
C THR A 106 3.41 -24.52 1.02
N ASP A 107 2.10 -24.43 0.83
CA ASP A 107 1.51 -23.73 -0.33
C ASP A 107 1.79 -22.24 -0.30
N LEU A 108 1.69 -21.61 0.88
CA LEU A 108 2.04 -20.21 1.06
C LEU A 108 3.52 -19.95 0.69
N GLU A 109 4.42 -20.78 1.20
CA GLU A 109 5.85 -20.68 0.92
C GLU A 109 6.18 -20.91 -0.55
N ALA A 110 5.53 -21.88 -1.21
CA ALA A 110 5.69 -22.11 -2.64
C ALA A 110 5.30 -20.87 -3.47
N ASN A 111 4.19 -20.20 -3.12
CA ASN A 111 3.76 -18.97 -3.77
C ASN A 111 4.71 -17.79 -3.46
N LEU A 112 5.20 -17.68 -2.23
CA LEU A 112 6.18 -16.68 -1.84
C LEU A 112 7.50 -16.86 -2.63
N PHE A 113 8.00 -18.08 -2.76
CA PHE A 113 9.26 -18.36 -3.46
C PHE A 113 9.17 -18.07 -4.96
N LYS A 114 8.03 -18.39 -5.60
CA LYS A 114 7.77 -18.00 -6.99
C LYS A 114 7.80 -16.48 -7.18
N LEU A 115 7.23 -15.74 -6.24
CA LEU A 115 7.29 -14.28 -6.28
C LEU A 115 8.74 -13.80 -6.08
N MET A 116 9.45 -14.29 -5.07
CA MET A 116 10.84 -13.92 -4.83
C MET A 116 11.72 -14.12 -6.07
N GLU A 117 11.58 -15.25 -6.75
CA GLU A 117 12.30 -15.54 -8.00
C GLU A 117 11.99 -14.53 -9.11
N ARG A 118 10.72 -14.13 -9.25
CA ARG A 118 10.30 -13.08 -10.20
C ARG A 118 10.90 -11.69 -9.89
N TRP A 119 11.18 -11.42 -8.62
CA TRP A 119 11.80 -10.19 -8.14
C TRP A 119 13.34 -10.26 -8.10
N ASP A 120 13.94 -11.27 -8.75
CA ASP A 120 15.39 -11.52 -8.80
C ASP A 120 16.01 -11.91 -7.44
N TYR A 121 15.18 -12.38 -6.50
CA TYR A 121 15.63 -13.02 -5.25
C TYR A 121 15.64 -14.54 -5.44
N GLY A 122 16.73 -15.02 -6.01
CA GLY A 122 16.90 -16.43 -6.36
C GLY A 122 17.13 -17.38 -5.17
N GLN A 123 17.63 -18.57 -5.49
CA GLN A 123 17.72 -19.72 -4.58
C GLN A 123 18.51 -19.45 -3.30
N GLU A 124 19.48 -18.53 -3.30
CA GLU A 124 20.24 -18.19 -2.10
C GLU A 124 19.35 -17.59 -1.00
N TYR A 125 18.44 -16.69 -1.36
CA TYR A 125 17.50 -16.06 -0.42
C TYR A 125 16.43 -17.05 0.04
N ILE A 126 15.98 -17.93 -0.86
CA ILE A 126 15.05 -19.02 -0.56
C ILE A 126 15.70 -20.01 0.42
N ASN A 127 16.97 -20.36 0.23
CA ASN A 127 17.70 -21.25 1.13
C ASN A 127 17.90 -20.63 2.51
N ARG A 128 18.20 -19.33 2.60
CA ARG A 128 18.24 -18.60 3.87
C ARG A 128 16.89 -18.63 4.59
N TYR A 129 15.79 -18.46 3.85
CA TYR A 129 14.45 -18.59 4.40
C TYR A 129 14.22 -19.98 5.01
N LYS A 130 14.51 -21.02 4.22
CA LYS A 130 14.33 -22.43 4.62
C LYS A 130 15.16 -22.81 5.84
N MET A 131 16.36 -22.26 5.99
CA MET A 131 17.21 -22.49 7.17
C MET A 131 16.64 -21.89 8.46
N MET A 132 15.84 -20.83 8.36
CA MET A 132 15.27 -20.17 9.54
C MET A 132 13.92 -20.76 9.97
N THR A 133 13.23 -21.40 9.04
CA THR A 133 11.85 -21.90 9.23
C THR A 133 11.80 -23.41 9.46
N ARG A 134 12.95 -24.10 9.48
CA ARG A 134 13.07 -25.56 9.57
C ARG A 134 13.89 -26.00 10.77
#